data_AF-A0A2M7VPB5-F1
#
_entry.id   AF-A0A2M7VPB5-F1
#
_cell.length_a   1.000
_cell.length_b   1.000
_cell.length_c   1.000
_cell.angle_alpha   90.00
_cell.angle_beta   90.00
_cell.angle_gamma   90.00
#
_symmetry.space_group_name_H-M   'P 1'
#
loop_
_entity.id
_entity.type
_entity.pdbx_description
1 polymer ?
#
loop_
_entity_poly.entity_id
_entity_poly.type
_entity_poly.pdbx_seq_one_letter_code
_entity_poly.pdbx_strand_id
1 'polypeptide(L)'
;DTITIQGTGDPTFLHTFFQDSTALKTAQNFKKVNLILDNLSDEKYGPGWAWEDYDTYFSPERSSFPMYGNVVTVNNQNNLQIIPKAFKKNIQYSERKFSRDYNANNFYYPLKNTKTIEIPMVIDSLLIAELWNDLLPGKVFIIDRTSKKLDQIAFSVEADSLYKRMMQESDNFLAEQMLILSSSTLSDTLSADKIRNFILENQLKDLKEKPRWVDGSGLSRYNLFTPTSFVQVLTKLYAEIPRNRLFNLFPSGGEFGTLKNWYAGNSRPYIYAKSGTLGNNYSLSGYLITNSGKTFIFSFMNNHYTKPTNEVKKSMQTVLELLRDQY
;
A
#
# COMPACT_ATOMS: atom_id res chain seq x y z
N ASP A 1 -35.60 -1.02 -3.51
CA ASP A 1 -35.30 -1.16 -2.07
C ASP A 1 -34.06 -2.04 -1.79
N THR A 2 -33.23 -2.30 -2.81
CA THR A 2 -32.02 -3.11 -2.67
C THR A 2 -30.90 -2.42 -3.43
N ILE A 3 -29.70 -2.40 -2.85
CA ILE A 3 -28.47 -2.00 -3.53
C ILE A 3 -27.57 -3.23 -3.69
N THR A 4 -26.82 -3.28 -4.79
CA THR A 4 -25.76 -4.27 -4.99
C THR A 4 -24.44 -3.51 -5.09
N ILE A 5 -23.45 -3.94 -4.31
CA ILE A 5 -22.13 -3.33 -4.22
C ILE A 5 -21.10 -4.39 -4.57
N GLN A 6 -20.21 -4.09 -5.51
CA GLN A 6 -19.09 -4.93 -5.87
C GLN A 6 -17.80 -4.28 -5.40
N GLY A 7 -16.91 -5.07 -4.80
CA GLY A 7 -15.58 -4.61 -4.43
C GLY A 7 -14.74 -4.28 -5.66
N THR A 8 -14.01 -3.17 -5.61
CA THR A 8 -13.11 -2.72 -6.68
C THR A 8 -11.63 -2.89 -6.31
N GLY A 9 -11.30 -3.32 -5.10
CA GLY A 9 -9.95 -3.30 -4.54
C GLY A 9 -9.56 -1.96 -3.91
N ASP A 10 -10.49 -1.00 -3.76
CA ASP A 10 -10.22 0.29 -3.12
C ASP A 10 -9.80 0.10 -1.64
N PRO A 11 -8.56 0.49 -1.24
CA PRO A 11 -8.06 0.26 0.11
C PRO A 11 -8.56 1.24 1.17
N THR A 12 -9.38 2.23 0.79
CA THR A 12 -9.66 3.39 1.65
C THR A 12 -10.91 3.26 2.51
N PHE A 13 -11.79 2.30 2.19
CA PHE A 13 -13.04 2.10 2.89
C PHE A 13 -12.84 1.75 4.36
N LEU A 14 -13.29 2.66 5.23
CA LEU A 14 -13.15 2.63 6.68
C LEU A 14 -11.70 2.49 7.18
N HIS A 15 -10.72 2.78 6.32
CA HIS A 15 -9.31 2.82 6.70
C HIS A 15 -9.07 3.89 7.77
N THR A 16 -8.26 3.62 8.79
CA THR A 16 -8.06 4.52 9.95
C THR A 16 -7.52 5.91 9.56
N PHE A 17 -6.62 5.96 8.57
CA PHE A 17 -6.14 7.21 7.97
C PHE A 17 -7.16 7.92 7.06
N PHE A 18 -7.74 7.24 6.07
CA PHE A 18 -8.60 7.89 5.05
C PHE A 18 -10.04 8.12 5.50
N GLN A 19 -10.55 7.22 6.34
CA GLN A 19 -11.90 7.25 6.91
C GLN A 19 -13.01 7.37 5.85
N ASP A 20 -12.77 6.81 4.64
CA ASP A 20 -13.81 6.77 3.63
C ASP A 20 -15.00 5.95 4.15
N SER A 21 -16.20 6.47 3.92
CA SER A 21 -17.45 5.84 4.32
C SER A 21 -18.49 5.93 3.21
N THR A 22 -18.06 6.18 1.97
CA THR A 22 -18.95 6.49 0.85
C THR A 22 -19.90 5.32 0.56
N ALA A 23 -19.37 4.10 0.47
CA ALA A 23 -20.20 2.90 0.29
C ALA A 23 -21.20 2.70 1.44
N LEU A 24 -20.79 2.94 2.68
CA LEU A 24 -21.64 2.79 3.86
C LEU A 24 -22.79 3.82 3.87
N LYS A 25 -22.48 5.10 3.62
CA LYS A 25 -23.47 6.18 3.56
C LYS A 25 -24.53 5.92 2.49
N THR A 26 -24.13 5.40 1.34
CA THR A 26 -25.07 5.01 0.28
C THR A 26 -25.92 3.81 0.71
N ALA A 27 -25.28 2.75 1.22
CA ALA A 27 -25.94 1.50 1.61
C ALA A 27 -26.99 1.68 2.72
N GLN A 28 -26.80 2.64 3.63
CA GLN A 28 -27.73 2.95 4.72
C GLN A 28 -29.16 3.25 4.23
N ASN A 29 -29.30 3.82 3.04
CA ASN A 29 -30.58 4.24 2.45
C ASN A 29 -31.43 3.09 1.88
N PHE A 30 -30.91 1.86 1.90
CA PHE A 30 -31.59 0.69 1.36
C PHE A 30 -31.95 -0.30 2.46
N LYS A 31 -33.04 -1.06 2.27
CA LYS A 31 -33.40 -2.14 3.21
C LYS A 31 -32.55 -3.39 3.05
N LYS A 32 -32.05 -3.65 1.83
CA LYS A 32 -31.19 -4.80 1.52
C LYS A 32 -29.91 -4.36 0.80
N VAL A 33 -28.79 -4.92 1.21
CA VAL A 33 -27.45 -4.68 0.66
C VAL A 33 -26.87 -6.01 0.20
N ASN A 34 -26.73 -6.19 -1.10
CA ASN A 34 -26.04 -7.34 -1.67
C ASN A 34 -24.56 -6.99 -1.91
N LEU A 35 -23.65 -7.88 -1.54
CA LEU A 35 -22.21 -7.76 -1.76
C LEU A 35 -21.75 -8.79 -2.78
N ILE A 36 -20.98 -8.35 -3.77
CA ILE A 36 -20.24 -9.21 -4.71
C ILE A 36 -18.77 -9.16 -4.31
N LEU A 37 -18.22 -10.31 -3.91
CA LEU A 37 -16.89 -10.45 -3.30
C LEU A 37 -15.98 -11.45 -4.04
N ASP A 38 -16.52 -12.18 -5.02
CA ASP A 38 -15.91 -13.29 -5.77
C ASP A 38 -15.20 -12.81 -7.07
N ASN A 39 -14.90 -11.52 -7.19
CA ASN A 39 -14.38 -10.93 -8.42
C ASN A 39 -12.86 -10.69 -8.42
N LEU A 40 -12.11 -11.15 -7.42
CA LEU A 40 -10.64 -11.12 -7.40
C LEU A 40 -10.09 -12.48 -7.84
N SER A 41 -9.25 -12.50 -8.87
CA SER A 41 -8.59 -13.74 -9.33
C SER A 41 -7.26 -14.02 -8.62
N ASP A 42 -6.73 -13.03 -7.91
CA ASP A 42 -5.41 -13.12 -7.30
C ASP A 42 -5.46 -13.86 -5.96
N GLU A 43 -4.35 -14.50 -5.61
CA GLU A 43 -4.13 -15.08 -4.29
C GLU A 43 -4.09 -14.00 -3.18
N LYS A 44 -4.36 -14.41 -1.94
CA LYS A 44 -4.34 -13.53 -0.75
C LYS A 44 -2.99 -12.83 -0.55
N TYR A 45 -1.89 -13.51 -0.88
CA TYR A 45 -0.53 -13.00 -0.78
C TYR A 45 0.15 -12.88 -2.14
N GLY A 46 1.04 -11.89 -2.28
CA GLY A 46 1.84 -11.72 -3.49
C GLY A 46 2.83 -12.88 -3.70
N PRO A 47 3.24 -13.15 -4.95
CA PRO A 47 4.21 -14.21 -5.24
C PRO A 47 5.52 -14.00 -4.46
N GLY A 48 6.00 -15.01 -3.73
CA GLY A 48 7.28 -14.93 -3.01
C GLY A 48 7.27 -14.07 -1.74
N TRP A 49 6.09 -13.66 -1.26
CA TRP A 49 5.93 -13.15 0.10
C TRP A 49 6.28 -14.25 1.11
N ALA A 50 6.99 -13.88 2.17
CA ALA A 50 7.49 -14.82 3.15
C ALA A 50 6.33 -15.27 4.07
N TRP A 51 6.18 -16.57 4.28
CA TRP A 51 5.06 -17.12 5.05
C TRP A 51 5.17 -16.73 6.54
N GLU A 52 6.38 -16.48 7.02
CA GLU A 52 6.66 -16.05 8.39
C GLU A 52 6.22 -14.61 8.67
N ASP A 53 5.96 -13.78 7.65
CA ASP A 53 5.55 -12.38 7.79
C ASP A 53 4.03 -12.22 8.00
N TYR A 54 3.27 -13.32 8.09
CA TYR A 54 1.80 -13.34 8.08
C TYR A 54 1.13 -12.43 9.13
N ASP A 55 1.76 -12.21 10.28
CA ASP A 55 1.22 -11.40 11.38
C ASP A 55 1.82 -9.98 11.44
N THR A 56 2.68 -9.63 10.47
CA THR A 56 3.34 -8.33 10.42
C THR A 56 2.46 -7.28 9.74
N TYR A 57 2.47 -6.04 10.26
CA TYR A 57 1.62 -4.95 9.75
C TYR A 57 1.82 -4.63 8.26
N PHE A 58 2.95 -5.01 7.67
CA PHE A 58 3.30 -4.74 6.27
C PHE A 58 2.91 -5.87 5.31
N SER A 59 2.30 -6.96 5.82
CA SER A 59 1.81 -8.09 5.03
C SER A 59 0.29 -8.37 5.21
N PRO A 60 -0.63 -7.38 5.20
CA PRO A 60 -2.06 -7.68 5.14
C PRO A 60 -2.45 -8.44 3.86
N GLU A 61 -3.43 -9.34 3.97
CA GLU A 61 -3.97 -10.07 2.81
C GLU A 61 -4.65 -9.10 1.82
N ARG A 62 -4.50 -9.39 0.53
CA ARG A 62 -5.19 -8.70 -0.57
C ARG A 62 -6.65 -9.16 -0.64
N SER A 63 -7.55 -8.30 -1.11
CA SER A 63 -8.97 -8.63 -1.22
C SER A 63 -9.72 -7.77 -2.24
N SER A 64 -10.83 -8.27 -2.77
CA SER A 64 -11.73 -7.52 -3.66
C SER A 64 -12.39 -6.34 -2.98
N PHE A 65 -12.68 -6.47 -1.68
CA PHE A 65 -13.37 -5.47 -0.89
C PHE A 65 -12.60 -5.22 0.41
N PRO A 66 -11.55 -4.39 0.37
CA PRO A 66 -10.75 -4.13 1.54
C PRO A 66 -11.54 -3.29 2.56
N MET A 67 -11.40 -3.60 3.84
CA MET A 67 -12.06 -2.88 4.94
C MET A 67 -11.05 -2.62 6.05
N TYR A 68 -11.01 -1.39 6.58
CA TYR A 68 -10.12 -1.03 7.70
C TYR A 68 -8.64 -1.29 7.42
N GLY A 69 -8.20 -1.19 6.15
CA GLY A 69 -6.82 -1.53 5.78
C GLY A 69 -6.48 -3.02 5.83
N ASN A 70 -7.50 -3.89 5.93
CA ASN A 70 -7.37 -5.32 6.18
C ASN A 70 -6.57 -5.67 7.46
N VAL A 71 -6.59 -4.78 8.45
CA VAL A 71 -5.95 -4.96 9.75
C VAL A 71 -6.95 -4.72 10.90
N VAL A 72 -6.64 -5.30 12.05
CA VAL A 72 -7.17 -4.86 13.34
C VAL A 72 -6.19 -3.87 13.94
N THR A 73 -6.67 -2.65 14.19
CA THR A 73 -5.92 -1.62 14.90
C THR A 73 -6.23 -1.70 16.40
N VAL A 74 -5.18 -1.81 17.22
CA VAL A 74 -5.27 -1.79 18.68
C VAL A 74 -4.48 -0.61 19.23
N ASN A 75 -5.11 0.24 20.04
CA ASN A 75 -4.48 1.37 20.72
C ASN A 75 -4.81 1.33 22.22
N ASN A 76 -3.79 1.45 23.08
CA ASN A 76 -3.92 1.42 24.54
C ASN A 76 -3.27 2.64 25.24
N GLN A 77 -3.17 3.80 24.58
CA GLN A 77 -2.54 4.99 25.17
C GLN A 77 -3.31 5.55 26.37
N ASN A 78 -4.63 5.66 26.23
CA ASN A 78 -5.52 6.21 27.26
C ASN A 78 -6.60 5.21 27.67
N ASN A 79 -7.22 4.56 26.68
CA ASN A 79 -8.20 3.51 26.83
C ASN A 79 -8.02 2.51 25.69
N LEU A 80 -8.27 1.24 25.94
CA LEU A 80 -8.22 0.20 24.90
C LEU A 80 -9.26 0.49 23.81
N GLN A 81 -8.78 0.78 22.61
CA GLN A 81 -9.55 0.93 21.40
C GLN A 81 -9.17 -0.17 20.42
N ILE A 82 -10.18 -0.83 19.85
CA ILE A 82 -10.04 -1.92 18.88
C ILE A 82 -10.91 -1.56 17.69
N ILE A 83 -10.30 -1.52 16.50
CA ILE A 83 -10.96 -1.22 15.23
C ILE A 83 -10.62 -2.35 14.25
N PRO A 84 -11.62 -3.03 13.64
CA PRO A 84 -13.06 -2.85 13.87
C PRO A 84 -13.54 -3.39 15.22
N LYS A 85 -14.66 -2.85 15.72
CA LYS A 85 -15.22 -3.20 17.04
C LYS A 85 -15.65 -4.67 17.13
N ALA A 86 -16.01 -5.28 16.00
CA ALA A 86 -16.36 -6.69 15.90
C ALA A 86 -15.31 -7.61 16.56
N PHE A 87 -14.02 -7.28 16.45
CA PHE A 87 -12.93 -8.09 17.02
C PHE A 87 -12.65 -7.86 18.50
N LYS A 88 -13.44 -7.05 19.21
CA LYS A 88 -13.19 -6.80 20.63
C LYS A 88 -13.11 -8.09 21.45
N LYS A 89 -13.87 -9.12 21.08
CA LYS A 89 -13.88 -10.43 21.76
C LYS A 89 -12.74 -11.35 21.31
N ASN A 90 -12.06 -11.04 20.21
CA ASN A 90 -11.02 -11.84 19.60
C ASN A 90 -9.60 -11.45 20.06
N ILE A 91 -9.46 -10.33 20.79
CA ILE A 91 -8.19 -9.89 21.36
C ILE A 91 -7.93 -10.63 22.68
N GLN A 92 -6.77 -11.27 22.78
CA GLN A 92 -6.25 -11.88 23.99
C GLN A 92 -4.96 -11.19 24.42
N TYR A 93 -4.80 -10.94 25.71
CA TYR A 93 -3.56 -10.41 26.23
C TYR A 93 -2.48 -11.49 26.30
N SER A 94 -1.34 -11.24 25.68
CA SER A 94 -0.27 -12.24 25.61
C SER A 94 1.09 -11.61 25.34
N GLU A 95 2.14 -12.25 25.85
CA GLU A 95 3.55 -11.96 25.54
C GLU A 95 4.08 -12.90 24.43
N ARG A 96 3.18 -13.46 23.62
CA ARG A 96 3.53 -14.27 22.45
C ARG A 96 4.36 -13.46 21.46
N LYS A 97 5.25 -14.15 20.73
CA LYS A 97 6.07 -13.53 19.69
C LYS A 97 5.28 -13.14 18.44
N PHE A 98 4.14 -13.78 18.22
CA PHE A 98 3.25 -13.53 17.09
C PHE A 98 1.97 -12.82 17.54
N SER A 99 1.41 -12.00 16.67
CA SER A 99 0.28 -11.12 16.96
C SER A 99 -1.08 -11.73 16.58
N ARG A 100 -1.09 -12.85 15.85
CA ARG A 100 -2.30 -13.61 15.52
C ARG A 100 -2.04 -15.08 15.20
N ASP A 101 -3.09 -15.89 15.23
CA ASP A 101 -3.06 -17.23 14.64
C ASP A 101 -2.91 -17.18 13.11
N TYR A 102 -2.25 -18.19 12.54
CA TYR A 102 -1.91 -18.21 11.11
C TYR A 102 -3.14 -18.17 10.19
N ASN A 103 -4.15 -19.00 10.47
CA ASN A 103 -5.38 -19.13 9.66
C ASN A 103 -6.64 -18.67 10.40
N ALA A 104 -6.51 -17.92 11.50
CA ALA A 104 -7.67 -17.47 12.28
C ALA A 104 -7.48 -16.06 12.82
N ASN A 105 -8.58 -15.34 12.96
CA ASN A 105 -8.64 -14.01 13.57
C ASN A 105 -8.71 -14.10 15.10
N ASN A 106 -7.74 -14.79 15.70
CA ASN A 106 -7.44 -14.73 17.14
C ASN A 106 -6.19 -13.88 17.29
N PHE A 107 -6.27 -12.78 18.04
CA PHE A 107 -5.21 -11.79 18.10
C PHE A 107 -4.57 -11.75 19.49
N TYR A 108 -3.27 -11.49 19.51
CA TYR A 108 -2.46 -11.47 20.72
C TYR A 108 -1.84 -10.09 20.91
N TYR A 109 -2.15 -9.45 22.03
CA TYR A 109 -1.73 -8.09 22.35
C TYR A 109 -0.90 -8.03 23.64
N PRO A 110 0.32 -7.48 23.63
CA PRO A 110 1.10 -7.27 24.86
C PRO A 110 0.56 -6.08 25.66
N LEU A 111 0.10 -6.32 26.90
CA LEU A 111 -0.55 -5.32 27.76
C LEU A 111 0.27 -4.05 28.01
N LYS A 112 1.59 -4.18 28.06
CA LYS A 112 2.51 -3.06 28.31
C LYS A 112 2.71 -2.15 27.10
N ASN A 113 2.18 -2.52 25.94
CA ASN A 113 2.32 -1.71 24.75
C ASN A 113 1.36 -0.51 24.81
N THR A 114 1.91 0.68 24.59
CA THR A 114 1.17 1.94 24.50
C THR A 114 1.20 2.51 23.07
N LYS A 115 1.81 1.79 22.12
CA LYS A 115 1.78 2.19 20.71
C LYS A 115 0.53 1.65 20.05
N THR A 116 0.05 2.37 19.04
CA THR A 116 -0.94 1.80 18.12
C THR A 116 -0.25 0.69 17.34
N ILE A 117 -0.91 -0.47 17.26
CA ILE A 117 -0.46 -1.58 16.43
C ILE A 117 -1.54 -1.94 15.43
N GLU A 118 -1.11 -2.45 14.28
CA GLU A 118 -1.96 -2.96 13.22
C GLU A 118 -1.60 -4.42 13.01
N ILE A 119 -2.58 -5.31 13.17
CA ILE A 119 -2.40 -6.75 13.01
C ILE A 119 -3.23 -7.20 11.80
N PRO A 120 -2.62 -7.84 10.78
CA PRO A 120 -3.34 -8.35 9.61
C PRO A 120 -4.54 -9.21 9.98
N MET A 121 -5.63 -9.07 9.25
CA MET A 121 -6.76 -10.00 9.33
C MET A 121 -6.56 -11.16 8.34
N VAL A 122 -7.05 -12.34 8.70
CA VAL A 122 -7.34 -13.41 7.73
C VAL A 122 -8.63 -13.02 7.02
N ILE A 123 -8.54 -12.71 5.73
CA ILE A 123 -9.66 -12.16 4.96
C ILE A 123 -10.35 -13.27 4.17
N ASP A 124 -11.67 -13.34 4.29
CA ASP A 124 -12.52 -14.10 3.39
C ASP A 124 -13.87 -13.40 3.22
N SER A 125 -14.72 -13.92 2.32
CA SER A 125 -16.02 -13.34 2.04
C SER A 125 -16.96 -13.37 3.25
N LEU A 126 -16.82 -14.35 4.15
CA LEU A 126 -17.64 -14.46 5.36
C LEU A 126 -17.28 -13.36 6.35
N LEU A 127 -15.97 -13.12 6.56
CA LEU A 127 -15.51 -12.03 7.41
C LEU A 127 -15.96 -10.67 6.88
N ILE A 128 -15.80 -10.42 5.58
CA ILE A 128 -16.23 -9.14 4.99
C ILE A 128 -17.73 -8.93 5.22
N ALA A 129 -18.55 -9.97 5.03
CA ALA A 129 -19.98 -9.89 5.31
C ALA A 129 -20.29 -9.69 6.81
N GLU A 130 -19.53 -10.32 7.71
CA GLU A 130 -19.65 -10.11 9.17
C GLU A 130 -19.36 -8.64 9.54
N LEU A 131 -18.27 -8.07 9.02
CA LEU A 131 -17.91 -6.67 9.25
C LEU A 131 -18.98 -5.71 8.70
N TRP A 132 -19.51 -5.99 7.50
CA TRP A 132 -20.64 -5.23 6.97
C TRP A 132 -21.91 -5.38 7.80
N ASN A 133 -22.19 -6.57 8.35
CA ASN A 133 -23.35 -6.82 9.19
C ASN A 133 -23.23 -6.16 10.57
N ASP A 134 -22.01 -5.98 11.11
CA ASP A 134 -21.78 -5.13 12.30
C ASP A 134 -22.17 -3.67 12.02
N LEU A 135 -21.93 -3.18 10.80
CA LEU A 135 -22.28 -1.83 10.37
C LEU A 135 -23.77 -1.67 10.03
N LEU A 136 -24.37 -2.67 9.38
CA LEU A 136 -25.77 -2.67 8.92
C LEU A 136 -26.48 -3.98 9.30
N PRO A 137 -26.84 -4.17 10.58
CA PRO A 137 -27.38 -5.43 11.07
C PRO A 137 -28.62 -5.90 10.31
N GLY A 138 -28.57 -7.14 9.83
CA GLY A 138 -29.69 -7.82 9.17
C GLY A 138 -29.98 -7.37 7.73
N LYS A 139 -29.15 -6.49 7.15
CA LYS A 139 -29.34 -5.98 5.77
C LYS A 139 -28.45 -6.66 4.72
N VAL A 140 -27.39 -7.35 5.14
CA VAL A 140 -26.25 -7.72 4.28
C VAL A 140 -26.37 -9.15 3.78
N PHE A 141 -26.17 -9.35 2.48
CA PHE A 141 -26.20 -10.66 1.82
C PHE A 141 -25.05 -10.76 0.82
N ILE A 142 -24.38 -11.92 0.75
CA ILE A 142 -23.43 -12.21 -0.33
C ILE A 142 -24.23 -12.76 -1.52
N ILE A 143 -23.93 -12.27 -2.72
CA ILE A 143 -24.47 -12.81 -3.97
C ILE A 143 -23.32 -13.08 -4.94
N ASP A 144 -23.52 -14.05 -5.84
CA ASP A 144 -22.56 -14.32 -6.90
C ASP A 144 -22.57 -13.19 -7.93
N ARG A 145 -21.40 -12.96 -8.56
CA ARG A 145 -21.31 -12.01 -9.66
C ARG A 145 -22.21 -12.46 -10.81
N THR A 146 -23.01 -11.53 -11.33
CA THR A 146 -23.84 -11.76 -12.52
C THR A 146 -23.25 -11.07 -13.75
N SER A 147 -23.75 -11.39 -14.94
CA SER A 147 -23.38 -10.67 -16.18
C SER A 147 -23.92 -9.23 -16.24
N LYS A 148 -24.75 -8.83 -15.27
CA LYS A 148 -25.31 -7.48 -15.23
C LYS A 148 -24.22 -6.50 -14.77
N LYS A 149 -23.91 -5.53 -15.62
CA LYS A 149 -23.04 -4.42 -15.26
C LYS A 149 -23.68 -3.56 -14.17
N LEU A 150 -22.84 -3.08 -13.25
CA LEU A 150 -23.26 -2.08 -12.28
C LEU A 150 -23.24 -0.70 -12.93
N ASP A 151 -24.23 0.12 -12.58
CA ASP A 151 -24.54 1.35 -13.30
C ASP A 151 -23.80 2.59 -12.75
N GLN A 152 -23.13 2.47 -11.60
CA GLN A 152 -22.52 3.60 -10.89
C GLN A 152 -21.19 3.22 -10.23
N ILE A 153 -20.25 4.17 -10.24
CA ILE A 153 -18.98 4.08 -9.51
C ILE A 153 -19.09 4.96 -8.26
N ALA A 154 -18.80 4.39 -7.11
CA ALA A 154 -18.65 5.14 -5.86
C ALA A 154 -17.20 5.59 -5.73
N PHE A 155 -16.90 6.84 -6.09
CA PHE A 155 -15.57 7.43 -5.88
C PHE A 155 -15.35 7.70 -4.39
N SER A 156 -14.18 7.32 -3.88
CA SER A 156 -13.79 7.47 -2.47
C SER A 156 -13.00 8.76 -2.24
N VAL A 157 -11.72 8.66 -1.87
CA VAL A 157 -10.84 9.79 -1.59
C VAL A 157 -10.11 10.28 -2.84
N GLU A 158 -9.61 11.53 -2.75
CA GLU A 158 -8.74 12.10 -3.77
C GLU A 158 -7.49 11.24 -4.01
N ALA A 159 -7.18 10.98 -5.28
CA ALA A 159 -6.07 10.11 -5.67
C ALA A 159 -4.72 10.56 -5.09
N ASP A 160 -4.44 11.87 -5.05
CA ASP A 160 -3.20 12.40 -4.48
C ASP A 160 -3.06 12.12 -2.98
N SER A 161 -4.16 12.02 -2.22
CA SER A 161 -4.12 11.65 -0.80
C SER A 161 -3.68 10.20 -0.65
N LEU A 162 -4.21 9.30 -1.48
CA LEU A 162 -3.84 7.90 -1.52
C LEU A 162 -2.38 7.72 -1.95
N TYR A 163 -1.97 8.38 -3.04
CA TYR A 163 -0.61 8.33 -3.57
C TYR A 163 0.42 8.82 -2.55
N LYS A 164 0.16 9.96 -1.89
CA LYS A 164 1.05 10.51 -0.86
C LYS A 164 1.21 9.56 0.31
N ARG A 165 0.11 9.04 0.87
CA ARG A 165 0.18 8.11 2.00
C ARG A 165 0.98 6.87 1.64
N MET A 166 0.69 6.25 0.48
CA MET A 166 1.40 5.07 0.00
C MET A 166 2.90 5.34 -0.19
N MET A 167 3.25 6.42 -0.89
CA MET A 167 4.65 6.74 -1.22
C MET A 167 5.47 7.20 -0.01
N GLN A 168 4.90 8.03 0.88
CA GLN A 168 5.63 8.66 1.99
C GLN A 168 5.90 7.68 3.13
N GLU A 169 4.93 6.80 3.39
CA GLU A 169 5.00 5.80 4.46
C GLU A 169 5.54 4.46 3.97
N SER A 170 5.63 4.27 2.64
CA SER A 170 5.98 3.00 2.02
C SER A 170 4.98 1.90 2.37
N ASP A 171 3.70 2.20 2.28
CA ASP A 171 2.62 1.30 2.66
C ASP A 171 2.42 0.20 1.60
N ASN A 172 2.84 -1.03 1.94
CA ASN A 172 2.76 -2.18 1.04
C ASN A 172 1.30 -2.53 0.69
N PHE A 173 0.40 -2.44 1.66
CA PHE A 173 -1.00 -2.80 1.46
C PHE A 173 -1.66 -1.84 0.46
N LEU A 174 -1.44 -0.53 0.63
CA LEU A 174 -1.93 0.45 -0.33
C LEU A 174 -1.35 0.21 -1.73
N ALA A 175 -0.07 -0.14 -1.85
CA ALA A 175 0.55 -0.41 -3.14
C ALA A 175 -0.05 -1.64 -3.86
N GLU A 176 -0.27 -2.76 -3.14
CA GLU A 176 -0.93 -3.94 -3.70
C GLU A 176 -2.37 -3.66 -4.12
N GLN A 177 -3.13 -3.00 -3.24
CA GLN A 177 -4.54 -2.74 -3.48
C GLN A 177 -4.76 -1.68 -4.56
N MET A 178 -3.88 -0.68 -4.67
CA MET A 178 -3.91 0.26 -5.80
C MET A 178 -3.65 -0.45 -7.14
N LEU A 179 -2.78 -1.46 -7.16
CA LEU A 179 -2.54 -2.25 -8.36
C LEU A 179 -3.81 -3.04 -8.72
N ILE A 180 -4.43 -3.72 -7.76
CA ILE A 180 -5.71 -4.41 -7.93
C ILE A 180 -6.81 -3.45 -8.40
N LEU A 181 -6.96 -2.29 -7.74
CA LEU A 181 -7.92 -1.25 -8.11
C LEU A 181 -7.73 -0.78 -9.55
N SER A 182 -6.49 -0.60 -9.98
CA SER A 182 -6.18 -0.20 -11.36
C SER A 182 -6.68 -1.23 -12.39
N SER A 183 -6.72 -2.52 -12.03
CA SER A 183 -7.23 -3.58 -12.92
C SER A 183 -8.74 -3.50 -13.16
N SER A 184 -9.50 -2.83 -12.28
CA SER A 184 -10.94 -2.58 -12.47
C SER A 184 -11.24 -1.73 -13.72
N THR A 185 -10.24 -1.00 -14.23
CA THR A 185 -10.35 -0.23 -15.48
C THR A 185 -10.32 -1.10 -16.74
N LEU A 186 -9.87 -2.35 -16.62
CA LEU A 186 -9.76 -3.30 -17.74
C LEU A 186 -10.95 -4.26 -17.80
N SER A 187 -11.43 -4.74 -16.64
CA SER A 187 -12.56 -5.66 -16.55
C SER A 187 -13.16 -5.71 -15.14
N ASP A 188 -14.35 -6.27 -15.02
CA ASP A 188 -14.99 -6.55 -13.72
C ASP A 188 -14.31 -7.67 -12.91
N THR A 189 -13.33 -8.37 -13.50
CA THR A 189 -12.45 -9.31 -12.78
C THR A 189 -11.17 -8.59 -12.40
N LEU A 190 -10.95 -8.42 -11.10
CA LEU A 190 -9.76 -7.80 -10.56
C LEU A 190 -8.58 -8.76 -10.67
N SER A 191 -7.47 -8.28 -11.22
CA SER A 191 -6.25 -9.06 -11.40
C SER A 191 -5.02 -8.17 -11.51
N ALA A 192 -4.14 -8.24 -10.52
CA ALA A 192 -2.85 -7.58 -10.52
C ALA A 192 -1.99 -8.04 -11.71
N ASP A 193 -2.04 -9.32 -12.08
CA ASP A 193 -1.25 -9.85 -13.20
C ASP A 193 -1.67 -9.23 -14.54
N LYS A 194 -2.98 -9.15 -14.80
CA LYS A 194 -3.49 -8.57 -16.05
C LYS A 194 -3.13 -7.09 -16.19
N ILE A 195 -3.28 -6.31 -15.12
CA ILE A 195 -2.97 -4.87 -15.17
C ILE A 195 -1.47 -4.62 -15.28
N ARG A 196 -0.60 -5.40 -14.62
CA ARG A 196 0.86 -5.29 -14.79
C ARG A 196 1.27 -5.56 -16.23
N ASN A 197 0.75 -6.63 -16.83
CA ASN A 197 1.03 -6.95 -18.23
C ASN A 197 0.54 -5.84 -19.17
N PHE A 198 -0.68 -5.36 -18.96
CA PHE A 198 -1.23 -4.24 -19.73
C PHE A 198 -0.35 -2.98 -19.62
N ILE A 199 0.11 -2.62 -18.42
CA ILE A 199 0.99 -1.46 -18.21
C ILE A 199 2.33 -1.63 -18.95
N LEU A 200 2.93 -2.82 -18.88
CA LEU A 200 4.19 -3.13 -19.56
C LEU A 200 4.07 -3.16 -21.08
N GLU A 201 2.91 -3.54 -21.61
CA GLU A 201 2.64 -3.58 -23.06
C GLU A 201 2.21 -2.22 -23.62
N ASN A 202 1.76 -1.30 -22.77
CA ASN A 202 1.24 0.00 -23.18
C ASN A 202 2.07 1.16 -22.62
N GLN A 203 1.82 1.60 -21.39
CA GLN A 203 2.42 2.80 -20.81
C GLN A 203 3.95 2.70 -20.68
N LEU A 204 4.46 1.49 -20.44
CA LEU A 204 5.89 1.21 -20.24
C LEU A 204 6.50 0.35 -21.35
N LYS A 205 5.90 0.34 -22.54
CA LYS A 205 6.36 -0.48 -23.68
C LYS A 205 7.75 -0.14 -24.18
N ASP A 206 8.21 1.09 -23.92
CA ASP A 206 9.50 1.65 -24.34
C ASP A 206 10.60 1.56 -23.27
N LEU A 207 10.36 0.82 -22.18
CA LEU A 207 11.45 0.45 -21.27
C LEU A 207 12.50 -0.35 -22.03
N LYS A 208 13.76 0.10 -21.94
CA LYS A 208 14.89 -0.55 -22.59
C LYS A 208 15.13 -1.93 -22.02
N GLU A 209 14.97 -2.06 -20.70
CA GLU A 209 15.13 -3.28 -19.94
C GLU A 209 13.78 -3.62 -19.33
N LYS A 210 13.10 -4.63 -19.87
CA LYS A 210 11.80 -5.04 -19.34
C LYS A 210 11.98 -5.69 -17.97
N PRO A 211 11.30 -5.22 -16.93
CA PRO A 211 11.45 -5.79 -15.60
C PRO A 211 10.67 -7.10 -15.47
N ARG A 212 11.05 -7.91 -14.49
CA ARG A 212 10.15 -8.92 -13.92
C ARG A 212 9.38 -8.23 -12.80
N TRP A 213 8.10 -7.97 -13.01
CA TRP A 213 7.23 -7.26 -12.06
C TRP A 213 6.12 -8.19 -11.58
N VAL A 214 6.09 -8.50 -10.28
CA VAL A 214 5.17 -9.53 -9.73
C VAL A 214 4.21 -9.02 -8.64
N ASP A 215 4.48 -7.87 -8.04
CA ASP A 215 3.64 -7.28 -6.99
C ASP A 215 3.72 -5.74 -6.99
N GLY A 216 2.78 -5.06 -6.33
CA GLY A 216 2.74 -3.59 -6.29
C GLY A 216 3.70 -2.96 -5.28
N SER A 217 3.97 -3.67 -4.19
CA SER A 217 4.71 -3.18 -3.01
C SER A 217 6.22 -3.29 -3.12
N GLY A 218 6.72 -4.25 -3.91
CA GLY A 218 8.13 -4.62 -3.92
C GLY A 218 8.54 -5.51 -2.76
N LEU A 219 7.60 -6.06 -1.98
CA LEU A 219 7.89 -7.00 -0.89
C LEU A 219 8.43 -8.33 -1.44
N SER A 220 7.94 -8.73 -2.62
CA SER A 220 8.44 -9.90 -3.32
C SER A 220 9.88 -9.76 -3.79
N ARG A 221 10.71 -10.74 -3.41
CA ARG A 221 12.08 -10.93 -3.92
C ARG A 221 12.13 -11.30 -5.41
N TYR A 222 10.99 -11.59 -6.01
CA TYR A 222 10.90 -11.96 -7.42
C TYR A 222 10.87 -10.76 -8.36
N ASN A 223 10.65 -9.56 -7.83
CA ASN A 223 10.78 -8.33 -8.61
C ASN A 223 12.22 -8.10 -9.03
N LEU A 224 12.44 -7.91 -10.32
CA LEU A 224 13.75 -7.62 -10.90
C LEU A 224 13.62 -6.39 -11.79
N PHE A 225 14.10 -5.26 -11.29
CA PHE A 225 14.18 -3.99 -11.99
C PHE A 225 15.63 -3.52 -12.03
N THR A 226 15.98 -2.79 -13.08
CA THR A 226 17.29 -2.14 -13.19
C THR A 226 17.20 -0.66 -12.82
N PRO A 227 18.32 -0.02 -12.43
CA PRO A 227 18.36 1.42 -12.23
C PRO A 227 17.89 2.20 -13.47
N THR A 228 18.27 1.75 -14.68
CA THR A 228 17.83 2.36 -15.94
C THR A 228 16.32 2.31 -16.09
N SER A 229 15.66 1.19 -15.74
CA SER A 229 14.20 1.07 -15.80
C SER A 229 13.52 2.11 -14.91
N PHE A 230 13.99 2.27 -13.66
CA PHE A 230 13.44 3.28 -12.75
C PHE A 230 13.70 4.71 -13.24
N VAL A 231 14.89 5.01 -13.75
CA VAL A 231 15.20 6.33 -14.31
C VAL A 231 14.28 6.65 -15.49
N GLN A 232 13.97 5.68 -16.37
CA GLN A 232 13.03 5.89 -17.47
C GLN A 232 11.61 6.20 -16.96
N VAL A 233 11.11 5.45 -15.98
CA VAL A 233 9.79 5.71 -15.37
C VAL A 233 9.75 7.09 -14.70
N LEU A 234 10.76 7.43 -13.89
CA LEU A 234 10.85 8.73 -13.22
C LEU A 234 10.98 9.88 -14.23
N THR A 235 11.65 9.66 -15.36
CA THR A 235 11.74 10.65 -16.45
C THR A 235 10.37 10.93 -17.06
N LYS A 236 9.55 9.90 -17.29
CA LYS A 236 8.17 10.06 -17.76
C LYS A 236 7.33 10.85 -16.75
N LEU A 237 7.38 10.47 -15.47
CA LEU A 237 6.67 11.18 -14.40
C LEU A 237 7.08 12.66 -14.31
N TYR A 238 8.38 12.96 -14.45
CA TYR A 238 8.90 14.32 -14.44
C TYR A 238 8.42 15.16 -15.63
N ALA A 239 8.23 14.54 -16.79
CA ALA A 239 7.70 15.20 -17.98
C ALA A 239 6.19 15.43 -17.92
N GLU A 240 5.44 14.50 -17.31
CA GLU A 240 3.97 14.50 -17.33
C GLU A 240 3.33 15.22 -16.14
N ILE A 241 3.99 15.24 -14.98
CA ILE A 241 3.42 15.78 -13.74
C ILE A 241 4.10 17.10 -13.37
N PRO A 242 3.34 18.18 -13.12
CA PRO A 242 3.91 19.43 -12.63
C PRO A 242 4.82 19.22 -11.42
N ARG A 243 6.02 19.81 -11.46
CA ARG A 243 7.10 19.57 -10.48
C ARG A 243 6.65 19.73 -9.03
N ASN A 244 5.83 20.74 -8.74
CA ASN A 244 5.29 21.00 -7.40
C ASN A 244 4.39 19.85 -6.91
N ARG A 245 3.52 19.31 -7.77
CA ARG A 245 2.70 18.15 -7.45
C ARG A 245 3.57 16.91 -7.28
N LEU A 246 4.45 16.64 -8.24
CA LEU A 246 5.30 15.46 -8.27
C LEU A 246 6.17 15.34 -7.01
N PHE A 247 6.87 16.40 -6.63
CA PHE A 247 7.77 16.37 -5.48
C PHE A 247 7.01 16.21 -4.16
N ASN A 248 5.77 16.71 -4.08
CA ASN A 248 4.91 16.52 -2.93
C ASN A 248 4.39 15.07 -2.78
N LEU A 249 4.53 14.21 -3.78
CA LEU A 249 4.17 12.79 -3.68
C LEU A 249 5.29 11.97 -3.02
N PHE A 250 6.54 12.39 -3.12
CA PHE A 250 7.70 11.62 -2.65
C PHE A 250 8.08 12.01 -1.21
N PRO A 251 8.68 11.08 -0.43
CA PRO A 251 9.42 11.44 0.77
C PRO A 251 10.53 12.46 0.46
N SER A 252 10.75 13.41 1.36
CA SER A 252 11.79 14.44 1.26
C SER A 252 12.90 14.24 2.29
N GLY A 253 14.15 14.42 1.85
CA GLY A 253 15.34 14.27 2.70
C GLY A 253 15.36 15.25 3.86
N GLY A 254 15.57 14.75 5.08
CA GLY A 254 15.68 15.56 6.31
C GLY A 254 14.37 16.09 6.89
N GLU A 255 13.22 15.86 6.24
CA GLU A 255 11.96 16.48 6.63
C GLU A 255 10.84 15.46 6.87
N PHE A 256 10.57 14.56 5.91
CA PHE A 256 9.33 13.79 5.94
C PHE A 256 9.46 12.35 5.41
N GLY A 257 8.54 11.50 5.86
CA GLY A 257 8.43 10.09 5.47
C GLY A 257 9.69 9.28 5.79
N THR A 258 9.94 8.25 4.97
CA THR A 258 11.09 7.33 5.14
C THR A 258 12.47 7.99 5.06
N LEU A 259 12.56 9.25 4.62
CA LEU A 259 13.81 10.01 4.48
C LEU A 259 14.00 11.09 5.56
N LYS A 260 13.10 11.21 6.54
CA LYS A 260 13.17 12.24 7.59
C LYS A 260 14.53 12.36 8.29
N ASN A 261 15.22 11.24 8.51
CA ASN A 261 16.50 11.21 9.21
C ASN A 261 17.72 11.09 8.27
N TRP A 262 17.54 11.30 6.96
CA TRP A 262 18.57 11.05 5.94
C TRP A 262 18.55 12.12 4.86
N TYR A 263 19.71 12.38 4.23
CA TYR A 263 19.81 13.29 3.08
C TYR A 263 19.24 14.70 3.37
N ALA A 264 19.46 15.23 4.57
CA ALA A 264 19.02 16.57 4.93
C ALA A 264 19.76 17.62 4.07
N GLY A 265 19.02 18.58 3.52
CA GLY A 265 19.59 19.74 2.85
C GLY A 265 19.84 20.91 3.79
N ASN A 266 20.42 21.99 3.26
CA ASN A 266 20.56 23.24 3.99
C ASN A 266 19.30 24.10 3.76
N SER A 267 18.46 24.26 4.78
CA SER A 267 17.18 25.01 4.78
C SER A 267 16.04 24.49 3.89
N ARG A 268 16.31 23.63 2.90
CA ARG A 268 15.32 22.97 2.03
C ARG A 268 15.78 21.57 1.62
N PRO A 269 14.89 20.62 1.32
CA PRO A 269 15.27 19.30 0.83
C PRO A 269 15.91 19.39 -0.55
N TYR A 270 16.98 18.63 -0.73
CA TYR A 270 17.61 18.44 -2.05
C TYR A 270 17.28 17.07 -2.66
N ILE A 271 16.69 16.15 -1.89
CA ILE A 271 16.26 14.82 -2.34
C ILE A 271 14.75 14.67 -2.17
N TYR A 272 14.09 14.24 -3.24
CA TYR A 272 12.71 13.78 -3.26
C TYR A 272 12.70 12.38 -3.87
N ALA A 273 12.67 11.34 -3.04
CA ALA A 273 12.94 9.99 -3.50
C ALA A 273 12.21 8.92 -2.68
N LYS A 274 11.93 7.79 -3.33
CA LYS A 274 11.35 6.62 -2.68
C LYS A 274 12.48 5.68 -2.26
N SER A 275 12.47 5.30 -0.98
CA SER A 275 13.35 4.27 -0.46
C SER A 275 12.70 2.88 -0.55
N GLY A 276 13.51 1.85 -0.72
CA GLY A 276 13.12 0.44 -0.62
C GLY A 276 14.14 -0.30 0.23
N THR A 277 13.68 -1.01 1.26
CA THR A 277 14.55 -1.76 2.18
C THR A 277 14.00 -3.16 2.39
N LEU A 278 14.83 -4.16 2.12
CA LEU A 278 14.60 -5.55 2.49
C LEU A 278 15.91 -6.10 3.09
N GLY A 279 15.90 -7.32 3.62
CA GLY A 279 17.13 -7.97 4.07
C GLY A 279 18.21 -7.92 2.97
N ASN A 280 19.39 -7.37 3.30
CA ASN A 280 20.56 -7.21 2.42
C ASN A 280 20.36 -6.31 1.19
N ASN A 281 19.28 -5.52 1.13
CA ASN A 281 18.96 -4.69 -0.03
C ASN A 281 18.49 -3.29 0.40
N TYR A 282 19.04 -2.27 -0.24
CA TYR A 282 18.64 -0.89 -0.05
C TYR A 282 18.72 -0.15 -1.38
N SER A 283 17.60 0.43 -1.77
CA SER A 283 17.46 1.20 -3.00
C SER A 283 16.89 2.58 -2.70
N LEU A 284 17.35 3.57 -3.45
CA LEU A 284 16.82 4.93 -3.44
C LEU A 284 16.70 5.43 -4.87
N SER A 285 15.48 5.79 -5.28
CA SER A 285 15.24 6.32 -6.63
C SER A 285 14.35 7.55 -6.56
N GLY A 286 14.68 8.59 -7.33
CA GLY A 286 13.91 9.83 -7.33
C GLY A 286 14.66 11.00 -7.97
N TYR A 287 14.47 12.17 -7.37
CA TYR A 287 14.95 13.46 -7.88
C TYR A 287 15.94 14.08 -6.91
N LEU A 288 17.05 14.60 -7.45
CA LEU A 288 18.06 15.35 -6.73
C LEU A 288 18.13 16.77 -7.29
N ILE A 289 17.95 17.77 -6.44
CA ILE A 289 18.11 19.19 -6.80
C ILE A 289 19.52 19.64 -6.40
N THR A 290 20.31 20.10 -7.35
CA THR A 290 21.68 20.56 -7.08
C THR A 290 21.69 22.01 -6.57
N ASN A 291 22.82 22.48 -6.06
CA ASN A 291 22.97 23.86 -5.59
C ASN A 291 22.83 24.89 -6.73
N SER A 292 23.12 24.51 -7.97
CA SER A 292 22.86 25.35 -9.16
C SER A 292 21.38 25.39 -9.59
N GLY A 293 20.54 24.55 -8.98
CA GLY A 293 19.11 24.44 -9.28
C GLY A 293 18.75 23.38 -10.34
N LYS A 294 19.74 22.68 -10.91
CA LYS A 294 19.48 21.56 -11.83
C LYS A 294 18.81 20.40 -11.10
N THR A 295 18.01 19.63 -11.83
CA THR A 295 17.40 18.40 -11.30
C THR A 295 18.00 17.19 -11.98
N PHE A 296 18.60 16.29 -11.20
CA PHE A 296 18.96 14.95 -11.64
C PHE A 296 17.86 13.96 -11.32
N ILE A 297 17.64 13.02 -12.23
CA ILE A 297 16.78 11.86 -12.04
C ILE A 297 17.69 10.66 -11.84
N PHE A 298 17.54 9.95 -10.72
CA PHE A 298 18.49 8.91 -10.35
C PHE A 298 17.80 7.65 -9.81
N SER A 299 18.54 6.54 -9.88
CA SER A 299 18.24 5.30 -9.18
C SER A 299 19.55 4.71 -8.68
N PHE A 300 19.62 4.48 -7.36
CA PHE A 300 20.79 3.96 -6.67
C PHE A 300 20.38 2.69 -5.92
N MET A 301 20.67 1.53 -6.50
CA MET A 301 20.23 0.22 -6.01
C MET A 301 21.42 -0.60 -5.51
N ASN A 302 21.40 -0.99 -4.23
CA ASN A 302 22.43 -1.80 -3.60
C ASN A 302 21.81 -3.13 -3.16
N ASN A 303 22.29 -4.23 -3.73
CA ASN A 303 21.79 -5.57 -3.47
C ASN A 303 22.89 -6.45 -2.86
N HIS A 304 22.47 -7.49 -2.13
CA HIS A 304 23.34 -8.54 -1.56
C HIS A 304 24.49 -8.05 -0.66
N TYR A 305 24.35 -6.87 -0.04
CA TYR A 305 25.36 -6.43 0.92
C TYR A 305 25.19 -7.16 2.26
N THR A 306 26.30 -7.44 2.93
CA THR A 306 26.32 -8.07 4.26
C THR A 306 26.50 -7.06 5.40
N LYS A 307 26.79 -5.80 5.06
CA LYS A 307 26.99 -4.71 6.03
C LYS A 307 25.67 -4.17 6.58
N PRO A 308 25.67 -3.47 7.73
CA PRO A 308 24.49 -2.74 8.18
C PRO A 308 23.99 -1.73 7.14
N THR A 309 22.66 -1.69 6.90
CA THR A 309 22.03 -0.78 5.93
C THR A 309 22.42 0.68 6.14
N ASN A 310 22.61 1.11 7.38
CA ASN A 310 23.01 2.48 7.69
C ASN A 310 24.40 2.86 7.13
N GLU A 311 25.34 1.92 7.02
CA GLU A 311 26.65 2.19 6.40
C GLU A 311 26.54 2.38 4.88
N VAL A 312 25.70 1.58 4.24
CA VAL A 312 25.38 1.72 2.81
C VAL A 312 24.74 3.09 2.57
N LYS A 313 23.75 3.47 3.38
CA LYS A 313 23.08 4.77 3.29
C LYS A 313 24.03 5.96 3.47
N LYS A 314 24.97 5.88 4.43
CA LYS A 314 26.03 6.90 4.62
C LYS A 314 26.89 7.05 3.36
N SER A 315 27.32 5.93 2.78
CA SER A 315 28.13 5.93 1.56
C SER A 315 27.38 6.55 0.38
N MET A 316 26.09 6.19 0.22
CA MET A 316 25.22 6.81 -0.79
C MET A 316 25.05 8.30 -0.56
N GLN A 317 24.87 8.74 0.70
CA GLN A 317 24.72 10.15 1.03
C GLN A 317 25.93 10.96 0.59
N THR A 318 27.16 10.49 0.83
CA THR A 318 28.38 11.17 0.36
C THR A 318 28.39 11.38 -1.15
N VAL A 319 27.97 10.38 -1.94
CA VAL A 319 27.89 10.49 -3.40
C VAL A 319 26.81 11.50 -3.82
N LEU A 320 25.63 11.46 -3.19
CA LEU A 320 24.52 12.36 -3.52
C LEU A 320 24.84 13.81 -3.14
N GLU A 321 25.52 14.05 -2.02
CA GLU A 321 25.98 15.38 -1.60
C GLU A 321 27.03 15.93 -2.57
N LEU A 322 27.97 15.08 -3.03
CA LEU A 322 28.93 15.47 -4.05
C LEU A 322 28.23 15.93 -5.35
N LEU A 323 27.23 15.16 -5.82
CA LEU A 323 26.45 15.53 -7.00
C LEU A 323 25.68 16.84 -6.80
N ARG A 324 25.10 17.05 -5.61
CA ARG A 324 24.40 18.29 -5.25
C ARG A 324 25.35 19.49 -5.30
N ASP A 325 26.55 19.33 -4.75
CA ASP A 325 27.48 20.44 -4.52
C ASP A 325 28.27 20.83 -5.77
N GLN A 326 28.54 19.87 -6.67
CA GLN A 326 29.38 20.11 -7.84
C GLN A 326 28.65 20.58 -9.11
N TYR A 327 27.32 20.42 -9.22
CA TYR A 327 26.59 20.61 -10.48
C TYR A 327 25.51 21.67 -10.48
#